data_AF-A0A392NH18-F1
#
_entry.id   AF-A0A392NH18-F1
#
_cell.length_a   1.000
_cell.length_b   1.000
_cell.length_c   1.000
_cell.angle_alpha   90.00
_cell.angle_beta   90.00
_cell.angle_gamma   90.00
#
_symmetry.space_group_name_H-M   'P 1'
#
loop_
_entity.id
_entity.type
_entity.pdbx_description
1 polymer ?
#
loop_
_entity_poly.entity_id
_entity_poly.type
_entity_poly.pdbx_seq_one_letter_code
_entity_poly.pdbx_strand_id
1 'polypeptide(L)' 'SGTQGALTGVGISIGYPTKADMPSGGLVVISASPGGPAYRAGVLSGDVILTIDDTSTENMGLYDAAERLQ' A
#
# COMPACT_ATOMS: atom_id res chain seq x y z
N SER A 1 -11.51 1.74 -16.66
CA SER A 1 -10.07 1.75 -16.38
C SER A 1 -9.77 2.80 -15.35
N GLY A 2 -9.60 2.42 -14.08
CA GLY A 2 -9.35 3.37 -13.00
C GLY A 2 -9.10 2.58 -11.73
N THR A 3 -7.83 2.34 -11.42
CA THR A 3 -7.45 1.78 -10.13
C THR A 3 -7.73 2.84 -9.08
N GLN A 4 -8.62 2.55 -8.12
CA GLN A 4 -8.94 3.44 -7.00
C GLN A 4 -7.79 3.48 -5.95
N GLY A 5 -6.54 3.28 -6.37
CA GLY A 5 -5.38 3.20 -5.50
C GLY A 5 -4.25 4.09 -6.00
N ALA A 6 -3.38 4.54 -5.09
CA ALA A 6 -2.20 5.33 -5.43
C ALA A 6 -1.07 4.40 -5.90
N LEU A 7 -0.55 4.63 -7.11
CA LEU A 7 0.64 3.97 -7.62
C LEU A 7 1.88 4.71 -7.11
N THR A 8 2.88 3.95 -6.65
CA THR A 8 4.07 4.50 -5.96
C THR A 8 5.37 4.21 -6.73
N GLY A 9 6.47 4.87 -6.35
CA GLY A 9 7.79 4.70 -6.98
C GLY A 9 8.37 3.28 -6.85
N VAL A 10 8.00 2.54 -5.80
CA VAL A 10 8.39 1.14 -5.59
C VAL A 10 7.54 0.12 -6.33
N GLY A 11 6.59 0.58 -7.17
CA GLY A 11 5.79 -0.28 -8.05
C GLY A 11 4.68 -1.05 -7.32
N ILE A 12 4.06 -0.44 -6.31
CA ILE A 12 2.83 -0.96 -5.70
C ILE A 12 1.69 0.01 -5.85
N SER A 13 0.47 -0.54 -5.89
CA SER A 13 -0.77 0.19 -5.72
C SER A 13 -1.33 -0.09 -4.33
N ILE A 14 -1.67 0.96 -3.60
CA ILE A 14 -2.22 0.88 -2.24
C ILE A 14 -3.64 1.44 -2.16
N GLY A 15 -4.40 0.98 -1.18
CA GLY A 15 -5.75 1.46 -0.88
C GLY A 15 -6.08 1.36 0.60
N TYR A 16 -7.31 1.72 0.95
CA TYR A 16 -7.84 1.51 2.29
C TYR A 16 -8.43 0.10 2.42
N PRO A 17 -8.32 -0.55 3.59
CA PRO A 17 -8.98 -1.82 3.85
C PRO A 17 -10.50 -1.63 3.73
N THR A 18 -11.14 -2.47 2.92
CA THR A 18 -12.60 -2.45 2.69
C THR A 18 -13.33 -3.58 3.40
N LYS A 19 -12.59 -4.52 4.01
CA LYS A 19 -13.15 -5.65 4.75
C LYS A 19 -13.21 -5.33 6.25
N ALA A 20 -14.36 -5.60 6.85
CA ALA A 20 -14.58 -5.41 8.29
C ALA A 20 -13.64 -6.26 9.17
N ASP A 21 -13.07 -7.34 8.61
CA ASP A 21 -12.18 -8.26 9.31
C ASP A 21 -10.69 -7.88 9.19
N MET A 22 -10.35 -6.86 8.41
CA MET A 22 -9.01 -6.28 8.44
C MET A 22 -8.90 -5.35 9.65
N PRO A 23 -7.74 -5.29 10.34
CA PRO A 23 -7.51 -4.30 11.37
C PRO A 23 -7.98 -2.94 10.86
N SER A 24 -8.82 -2.27 11.65
CA SER A 24 -9.33 -0.93 11.35
C SER A 24 -8.16 0.05 11.46
N GLY A 25 -7.30 0.07 10.45
CA GLY A 25 -6.05 0.79 10.49
C GLY A 25 -5.07 0.30 9.44
N GLY A 26 -4.47 1.25 8.72
CA GLY A 26 -3.38 1.01 7.80
C GLY A 26 -3.82 0.97 6.34
N LEU A 27 -2.86 0.65 5.49
CA LEU A 27 -3.04 0.64 4.03
C LEU A 27 -2.89 -0.78 3.53
N VAL A 28 -3.71 -1.17 2.56
CA VAL A 28 -3.66 -2.50 1.95
C VAL A 28 -2.97 -2.42 0.59
N VAL A 29 -2.10 -3.39 0.32
CA VAL A 29 -1.54 -3.58 -1.02
C VAL A 29 -2.62 -4.15 -1.92
N ILE A 30 -2.99 -3.39 -2.94
CA ILE A 30 -3.93 -3.83 -3.99
C ILE A 30 -3.18 -4.70 -4.98
N SER A 31 -2.00 -4.25 -5.42
CA SER A 31 -1.16 -4.98 -6.37
C SER A 31 0.30 -4.56 -6.28
N ALA A 32 1.19 -5.45 -6.70
CA ALA A 32 2.59 -5.15 -6.97
C ALA A 32 2.89 -5.39 -8.45
N SER A 33 3.67 -4.50 -9.08
CA SER A 33 4.08 -4.63 -10.46
C SER A 33 4.99 -5.86 -10.64
N PRO A 34 4.68 -6.80 -11.55
CA PRO A 34 5.50 -7.97 -11.80
C PRO A 34 6.96 -7.61 -12.08
N GLY A 35 7.89 -8.24 -11.36
CA GLY A 35 9.32 -7.98 -11.48
C GLY A 35 9.79 -6.64 -10.89
N GLY A 36 8.90 -5.79 -10.36
CA GLY A 36 9.23 -4.52 -9.70
C GLY A 36 9.89 -4.68 -8.32
N PRO A 37 10.39 -3.59 -7.71
CA PRO A 37 11.08 -3.64 -6.41
C PRO A 37 10.28 -4.35 -5.32
N ALA A 38 9.02 -3.95 -5.12
CA ALA A 38 8.16 -4.55 -4.11
C ALA A 38 7.82 -6.02 -4.41
N TYR A 39 7.58 -6.38 -5.67
CA TYR A 39 7.36 -7.77 -6.07
C TYR A 39 8.58 -8.65 -5.75
N ARG A 40 9.79 -8.16 -6.05
CA ARG A 40 11.04 -8.88 -5.72
C ARG A 40 11.29 -8.97 -4.21
N ALA A 41 10.78 -8.02 -3.43
CA ALA A 41 10.80 -8.06 -1.97
C ALA A 41 9.75 -9.02 -1.38
N GLY A 42 8.89 -9.62 -2.22
CA GLY A 42 7.86 -10.57 -1.78
C GLY A 42 6.58 -9.90 -1.30
N VAL A 43 6.38 -8.61 -1.60
CA VAL A 43 5.11 -7.90 -1.31
C VAL A 43 4.01 -8.41 -2.23
N LEU A 44 2.88 -8.79 -1.64
CA LEU A 44 1.75 -9.41 -2.33
C LEU A 44 0.46 -8.61 -2.14
N SER A 45 -0.49 -8.86 -3.04
CA SER A 45 -1.85 -8.34 -2.90
C SER A 45 -2.48 -8.88 -1.61
N GLY A 46 -3.09 -7.98 -0.83
CA GLY A 46 -3.70 -8.29 0.46
C GLY A 46 -2.79 -8.06 1.67
N ASP A 47 -1.49 -7.80 1.47
CA ASP A 47 -0.62 -7.39 2.56
C ASP A 47 -1.09 -6.07 3.17
N VAL A 48 -0.95 -5.94 4.49
CA VAL A 48 -1.28 -4.71 5.22
C VAL A 48 0.01 -4.00 5.60
N ILE A 49 0.16 -2.78 5.12
CA ILE A 49 1.24 -1.88 5.47
C ILE A 49 0.84 -1.19 6.77
N LEU A 50 1.57 -1.47 7.84
CA LEU A 50 1.34 -0.92 9.18
C LEU A 50 2.15 0.36 9.44
N THR A 51 3.32 0.46 8.81
CA THR A 51 4.23 1.61 8.94
C THR A 51 4.96 1.87 7.62
N ILE A 52 5.31 3.14 7.38
CA ILE A 52 6.24 3.58 6.33
C ILE A 52 7.24 4.52 7.00
N ASP A 53 8.53 4.20 6.91
CA ASP A 53 9.62 4.95 7.57
C ASP A 53 9.30 5.24 9.05
N ASP A 54 9.03 4.17 9.80
CA ASP A 54 8.65 4.19 11.22
C ASP A 54 7.39 5.03 11.56
N THR A 55 6.66 5.51 10.56
CA THR A 55 5.43 6.29 10.73
C THR A 55 4.22 5.38 10.52
N SER A 56 3.32 5.33 11.51
CA SER A 56 2.07 4.55 11.43
C SER A 56 1.20 4.96 10.24
N THR A 57 0.64 3.99 9.55
CA THR A 57 -0.29 4.18 8.42
C THR A 57 -1.76 4.26 8.84
N GLU A 58 -2.07 4.07 10.13
CA GLU A 58 -3.45 3.98 10.64
C GLU A 58 -4.35 5.14 10.19
N ASN A 59 -3.80 6.36 10.17
CA ASN A 59 -4.49 7.58 9.74
C ASN A 59 -3.80 8.25 8.55
N MET A 60 -2.94 7.53 7.83
CA MET A 60 -2.16 8.08 6.73
C MET A 60 -3.00 8.13 5.45
N GLY A 61 -3.01 9.29 4.79
CA GLY A 61 -3.67 9.43 3.49
C GLY A 61 -2.89 8.72 2.38
N LEU A 62 -3.60 8.28 1.33
CA LEU A 62 -2.96 7.63 0.17
C LEU A 62 -1.90 8.51 -0.51
N TYR A 63 -2.10 9.84 -0.54
CA TYR A 63 -1.12 10.76 -1.11
C TYR A 63 0.16 10.83 -0.26
N ASP A 64 0.03 11.03 1.05
CA ASP A 64 1.18 11.05 1.98
C ASP A 64 1.96 9.72 1.93
N ALA A 65 1.24 8.60 1.88
CA ALA A 65 1.85 7.29 1.73
C ALA A 65 2.59 7.15 0.40
N ALA A 66 2.00 7.64 -0.70
CA ALA A 66 2.63 7.62 -2.00
C ALA A 66 3.86 8.53 -2.10
N GLU A 67 3.89 9.66 -1.41
CA GLU A 67 5.09 10.51 -1.30
C GLU A 67 6.22 9.84 -0.54
N ARG A 68 5.90 9.08 0.52
CA ARG A 68 6.90 8.36 1.31
C ARG A 68 7.44 7.10 0.62
N LEU A 69 6.66 6.50 -0.29
CA LEU A 69 7.02 5.28 -1.03
C LEU A 69 7.68 5.55 -2.40
N GLN A 70 8.07 6.80 -2.67
CA GLN A 70 8.76 7.20 -3.90
C GLN A 70 10.27 6.97 -3.84
#